data_AF-W1NY64-F1
#
_entry.id   AF-W1NY64-F1
#
_cell.length_a   1.000
_cell.length_b   1.000
_cell.length_c   1.000
_cell.angle_alpha   90.00
_cell.angle_beta   90.00
_cell.angle_gamma   90.00
#
_symmetry.space_group_name_H-M   'P 1'
#
loop_
_entity.id
_entity.type
_entity.pdbx_description
1 polymer ?
#
loop_
_entity_poly.entity_id
_entity_poly.type
_entity_poly.pdbx_seq_one_letter_code
_entity_poly.pdbx_strand_id
1 'polypeptide(L)'
;MGQSLILQPDEKVSPPHPLLPPGSALYALERGPQVQAALRTFLNTPHPLETLSDPTAYGSEGSILRDHDSSNYLKAINAVLRQQTKQMRRTHRLHRCHDWWPLVASSSPSPHVAVYTMDSPPFPLPQREMAAAVKT
;
A
#
# COMPACT_ATOMS: atom_id res chain seq x y z
N MET A 1 -11.44 27.37 -9.20
CA MET A 1 -10.86 26.58 -8.08
C MET A 1 -10.41 25.23 -8.61
N GLY A 2 -9.27 24.67 -8.17
CA GLY A 2 -8.71 23.39 -8.65
C GLY A 2 -9.17 22.16 -7.85
N GLN A 3 -8.59 20.99 -8.15
CA GLN A 3 -8.73 19.75 -7.39
C GLN A 3 -7.82 19.75 -6.16
N SER A 4 -8.30 19.26 -5.03
CA SER A 4 -7.51 19.12 -3.79
C SER A 4 -6.97 17.71 -3.66
N LEU A 5 -5.70 17.59 -3.29
CA LEU A 5 -5.02 16.31 -3.08
C LEU A 5 -4.41 16.30 -1.68
N ILE A 6 -4.43 15.15 -1.01
CA ILE A 6 -3.79 14.93 0.29
C ILE A 6 -2.62 13.97 0.07
N LEU A 7 -1.42 14.40 0.46
CA LEU A 7 -0.20 13.59 0.41
C LEU A 7 0.05 12.98 1.79
N GLN A 8 0.17 11.66 1.83
CA GLN A 8 0.67 10.93 3.00
C GLN A 8 2.07 10.39 2.69
N PRO A 9 3.11 10.95 3.31
CA PRO A 9 4.48 10.46 3.17
C PRO A 9 4.66 9.05 3.75
N ASP A 10 5.84 8.47 3.51
CA ASP A 10 6.27 7.24 4.18
C ASP A 10 6.45 7.49 5.69
N GLU A 11 6.09 6.52 6.51
CA GLU A 11 6.18 6.55 7.98
C GLU A 11 7.60 6.81 8.48
N LYS A 12 8.61 6.49 7.67
CA LYS A 12 10.03 6.79 7.95
C LYS A 12 10.34 8.29 7.97
N VAL A 13 9.52 9.09 7.28
CA VAL A 13 9.73 10.54 7.10
C VAL A 13 8.80 11.35 7.98
N SER A 14 7.56 10.89 8.15
CA SER A 14 6.55 11.58 8.96
C SER A 14 5.65 10.55 9.63
N PRO A 15 5.18 10.79 10.86
CA PRO A 15 4.15 9.97 11.49
C PRO A 15 2.90 9.84 10.60
N PRO A 16 2.22 8.69 10.60
CA PRO A 16 1.00 8.49 9.84
C PRO A 16 -0.16 9.30 10.45
N HIS A 17 -1.07 9.73 9.57
CA HIS A 17 -2.26 10.46 10.00
C HIS A 17 -3.37 9.47 10.42
N PRO A 18 -4.02 9.64 11.59
CA PRO A 18 -4.95 8.66 12.14
C PRO A 18 -6.21 8.43 11.29
N LEU A 19 -6.63 9.46 10.52
CA LEU A 19 -7.79 9.37 9.63
C LEU A 19 -7.47 8.81 8.23
N LEU A 20 -6.21 8.47 7.95
CA LEU A 20 -5.83 7.90 6.66
C LEU A 20 -5.46 6.42 6.79
N PRO A 21 -5.66 5.62 5.73
CA PRO A 21 -5.11 4.28 5.66
C PRO A 21 -3.59 4.26 5.93
N PRO A 22 -3.06 3.16 6.50
CA PRO A 22 -1.63 3.03 6.72
C PRO A 22 -0.85 3.00 5.41
N GLY A 23 0.40 3.47 5.46
CA GLY A 23 1.32 3.53 4.32
C GLY A 23 1.31 4.86 3.55
N SER A 24 2.14 4.95 2.51
CA SER A 24 2.34 6.17 1.73
C SER A 24 1.41 6.23 0.50
N ALA A 25 0.70 7.32 0.31
CA ALA A 25 -0.23 7.47 -0.80
C ALA A 25 -0.55 8.95 -1.13
N LEU A 26 -1.20 9.15 -2.27
CA LEU A 26 -1.76 10.43 -2.70
C LEU A 26 -3.27 10.25 -2.88
N TYR A 27 -4.07 10.98 -2.10
CA TYR A 27 -5.52 10.88 -2.10
C TYR A 27 -6.13 12.07 -2.83
N ALA A 28 -7.05 11.77 -3.75
CA ALA A 28 -7.85 12.80 -4.41
C ALA A 28 -9.08 13.11 -3.57
N LEU A 29 -9.31 14.39 -3.30
CA LEU A 29 -10.49 14.84 -2.59
C LEU A 29 -11.53 15.29 -3.60
N GLU A 30 -12.64 14.55 -3.65
CA GLU A 30 -13.80 14.93 -4.45
C GLU A 30 -14.45 16.19 -3.88
N ARG A 31 -15.19 16.91 -4.72
CA ARG A 31 -15.91 18.10 -4.27
C ARG A 31 -17.27 17.74 -3.72
N GLY A 32 -17.62 18.35 -2.61
CA GLY A 32 -18.93 18.19 -2.00
C GLY A 32 -19.12 19.09 -0.79
N PRO A 33 -20.37 19.30 -0.36
CA PRO A 33 -20.69 20.14 0.79
C PRO A 33 -20.03 19.63 2.08
N GLN A 34 -19.83 18.32 2.20
CA GLN A 34 -19.25 17.67 3.39
C GLN A 34 -17.72 17.77 3.44
N VAL A 35 -17.07 18.09 2.32
CA VAL A 35 -15.61 18.05 2.18
C VAL A 35 -14.94 19.15 3.00
N GLN A 36 -15.57 20.32 3.11
CA GLN A 36 -15.05 21.39 3.96
C GLN A 36 -15.05 21.00 5.44
N ALA A 37 -16.11 20.34 5.92
CA ALA A 37 -16.17 19.85 7.29
C ALA A 37 -15.13 18.74 7.52
N ALA A 38 -15.02 17.78 6.59
CA ALA A 38 -14.02 16.72 6.66
C ALA A 38 -12.59 17.26 6.66
N LEU A 39 -12.28 18.25 5.81
CA LEU A 39 -10.97 18.92 5.79
C LEU A 39 -10.69 19.66 7.10
N ARG A 40 -11.68 20.33 7.68
CA ARG A 40 -11.52 20.98 8.98
C ARG A 40 -11.21 19.94 10.07
N THR A 41 -11.92 18.82 10.10
CA THR A 41 -11.62 17.74 11.06
C THR A 41 -10.23 17.16 10.82
N PHE A 42 -9.88 16.90 9.55
CA PHE A 42 -8.58 16.38 9.15
C PHE A 42 -7.43 17.27 9.62
N LEU A 43 -7.48 18.57 9.32
CA LEU A 43 -6.44 19.52 9.71
C LEU A 43 -6.35 19.74 11.23
N ASN A 44 -7.38 19.36 11.99
CA ASN A 44 -7.41 19.46 13.44
C ASN A 44 -7.16 18.11 14.15
N THR A 45 -6.70 17.07 13.44
CA THR A 45 -6.45 15.74 14.04
C THR A 45 -5.06 15.22 13.65
N PRO A 46 -4.12 14.95 14.57
CA PRO A 46 -4.17 15.31 15.99
C PRO A 46 -4.27 16.83 16.17
N HIS A 47 -4.81 17.27 17.31
CA HIS A 47 -5.08 18.69 17.48
C HIS A 47 -3.75 19.48 17.50
N PRO A 48 -3.63 20.62 16.78
CA PRO A 48 -2.36 21.34 16.71
C PRO A 48 -1.78 21.67 18.09
N LEU A 49 -2.62 22.07 19.04
CA LEU A 49 -2.19 22.35 20.41
C LEU A 49 -1.63 21.13 21.15
N GLU A 50 -2.08 19.91 20.84
CA GLU A 50 -1.52 18.69 21.42
C GLU A 50 -0.11 18.48 20.87
N THR A 51 0.07 18.61 19.55
CA THR A 51 1.38 18.53 18.90
C THR A 51 2.37 19.59 19.41
N LEU A 52 1.89 20.80 19.65
CA LEU A 52 2.72 21.91 20.16
C LEU A 52 2.95 21.86 21.68
N SER A 53 2.17 21.07 22.42
CA SER A 53 2.31 20.99 23.88
C SER A 53 3.56 20.23 24.32
N ASP A 54 4.10 19.37 23.46
CA ASP A 54 5.29 18.58 23.75
C ASP A 54 6.57 19.44 23.65
N PRO A 55 7.29 19.67 24.76
CA PRO A 55 8.52 20.46 24.74
C PRO A 55 9.63 19.82 23.89
N THR A 56 9.62 18.49 23.74
CA THR A 56 10.64 17.75 22.96
C THR A 56 10.42 17.85 21.45
N ALA A 57 9.24 18.30 21.01
CA ALA A 57 8.95 18.56 19.60
C ALA A 57 9.74 19.79 19.06
N TYR A 58 10.33 20.59 19.94
CA TYR A 58 11.16 21.75 19.60
C TYR A 58 12.66 21.41 19.73
N GLY A 59 13.50 22.15 18.99
CA GLY A 59 14.96 21.99 19.01
C GLY A 59 15.50 21.33 17.74
N SER A 60 16.79 21.00 17.72
CA SER A 60 17.44 20.43 16.51
C SER A 60 16.94 19.03 16.17
N GLU A 61 16.60 18.23 17.19
CA GLU A 61 16.04 16.89 17.04
C GLU A 61 14.50 16.88 17.07
N GLY A 62 13.88 18.06 17.15
CA GLY A 62 12.43 18.21 17.23
C GLY A 62 11.73 18.02 15.88
N SER A 63 10.44 17.66 15.92
CA SER A 63 9.60 17.53 14.73
C SER A 63 9.10 18.88 14.19
N ILE A 64 9.09 19.93 15.01
CA ILE A 64 8.62 21.27 14.64
C ILE A 64 9.80 22.08 14.11
N LEU A 65 9.75 22.35 12.79
CA LEU A 65 10.70 23.25 12.14
C LEU A 65 10.13 24.68 12.08
N ARG A 66 10.95 25.67 12.46
CA ARG A 66 10.62 27.09 12.30
C ARG A 66 10.43 27.46 10.83
N ASP A 67 11.36 26.98 10.00
CA ASP A 67 11.39 27.26 8.58
C ASP A 67 10.96 26.02 7.79
N HIS A 68 9.98 26.23 6.94
CA HIS A 68 9.42 25.18 6.11
C HIS A 68 10.29 24.93 4.86
N ASP A 69 10.90 23.74 4.76
CA ASP A 69 11.61 23.32 3.54
C ASP A 69 10.63 22.69 2.52
N SER A 70 10.33 23.44 1.46
CA SER A 70 9.45 22.99 0.38
C SER A 70 9.96 21.80 -0.41
N SER A 71 11.27 21.52 -0.35
CA SER A 71 11.87 20.34 -0.99
C SER A 71 11.31 19.05 -0.40
N ASN A 72 10.88 19.06 0.86
CA ASN A 72 10.33 17.88 1.54
C ASN A 72 9.03 17.39 0.88
N TYR A 73 8.15 18.30 0.44
CA TYR A 73 6.96 17.91 -0.32
C TYR A 73 7.31 17.24 -1.64
N LEU A 74 8.27 17.81 -2.37
CA LEU A 74 8.70 17.26 -3.65
C LEU A 74 9.34 15.88 -3.48
N LYS A 75 10.15 15.69 -2.43
CA LYS A 75 10.72 14.38 -2.06
C LYS A 75 9.62 13.37 -1.75
N ALA A 76 8.63 13.74 -0.94
CA ALA A 76 7.52 12.87 -0.56
C ALA A 76 6.64 12.48 -1.77
N ILE A 77 6.28 13.42 -2.64
CA ILE A 77 5.52 13.14 -3.87
C ILE A 77 6.32 12.17 -4.76
N ASN A 78 7.60 12.44 -4.98
CA ASN A 78 8.45 11.58 -5.79
C ASN A 78 8.58 10.16 -5.22
N ALA A 79 8.63 10.03 -3.90
CA ALA A 79 8.65 8.72 -3.24
C ALA A 79 7.38 7.93 -3.53
N VAL A 80 6.20 8.55 -3.35
CA VAL A 80 4.90 7.93 -3.64
C VAL A 80 4.79 7.52 -5.11
N LEU A 81 5.16 8.40 -6.04
CA LEU A 81 5.11 8.10 -7.48
C LEU A 81 6.05 6.95 -7.87
N ARG A 82 7.26 6.90 -7.30
CA ARG A 82 8.20 5.79 -7.51
C ARG A 82 7.64 4.47 -7.00
N GLN A 83 6.99 4.49 -5.83
CA GLN A 83 6.36 3.30 -5.25
C GLN A 83 5.23 2.78 -6.14
N GLN A 84 4.32 3.63 -6.57
CA GLN A 84 3.21 3.26 -7.45
C GLN A 84 3.73 2.73 -8.80
N THR A 85 4.71 3.41 -9.40
CA THR A 85 5.33 2.97 -10.67
C THR A 85 5.99 1.59 -10.52
N LYS A 86 6.68 1.35 -9.39
CA LYS A 86 7.30 0.05 -9.10
C LYS A 86 6.26 -1.05 -8.92
N GLN A 87 5.13 -0.76 -8.26
CA GLN A 87 4.02 -1.70 -8.12
C GLN A 87 3.43 -2.05 -9.49
N MET A 88 3.13 -1.07 -10.35
CA MET A 88 2.63 -1.29 -11.71
C MET A 88 3.60 -2.12 -12.57
N ARG A 89 4.91 -1.86 -12.48
CA ARG A 89 5.92 -2.66 -13.19
C ARG A 89 5.94 -4.10 -12.71
N ARG A 90 5.79 -4.33 -11.40
CA ARG A 90 5.72 -5.68 -10.81
C ARG A 90 4.48 -6.42 -11.27
N THR A 91 3.31 -5.80 -11.22
CA THR A 91 2.06 -6.41 -11.70
C THR A 91 2.17 -6.74 -13.18
N HIS A 92 2.63 -5.80 -14.02
CA HIS A 92 2.82 -6.04 -15.44
C HIS A 92 3.82 -7.17 -15.75
N ARG A 93 4.92 -7.28 -14.98
CA ARG A 93 5.85 -8.41 -15.10
C ARG A 93 5.20 -9.73 -14.71
N LEU A 94 4.39 -9.76 -13.65
CA LEU A 94 3.66 -10.95 -13.22
C LEU A 94 2.62 -11.38 -14.26
N HIS A 95 1.83 -10.44 -14.78
CA HIS A 95 0.89 -10.71 -15.88
C HIS A 95 1.61 -11.27 -17.11
N ARG A 96 2.68 -10.62 -17.56
CA ARG A 96 3.50 -11.15 -18.67
C ARG A 96 4.06 -12.54 -18.35
N CYS A 97 4.56 -12.76 -17.15
CA CYS A 97 5.07 -14.07 -16.75
C CYS A 97 3.96 -15.12 -16.79
N HIS A 98 2.77 -14.83 -16.26
CA HIS A 98 1.60 -15.69 -16.30
C HIS A 98 1.14 -15.98 -17.74
N ASP A 99 1.10 -14.98 -18.61
CA ASP A 99 0.64 -15.12 -20.00
C ASP A 99 1.65 -15.90 -20.86
N TRP A 100 2.95 -15.80 -20.53
CA TRP A 100 4.02 -16.51 -21.23
C TRP A 100 4.34 -17.87 -20.61
N TRP A 101 3.95 -18.12 -19.35
CA TRP A 101 4.18 -19.38 -18.64
C TRP A 101 3.66 -20.61 -19.42
N PRO A 102 2.45 -20.60 -20.03
CA PRO A 102 1.94 -21.70 -20.84
C PRO A 102 2.79 -21.96 -22.10
N LEU A 103 3.36 -20.92 -22.71
CA LEU A 103 4.18 -21.02 -23.92
C LEU A 103 5.57 -21.60 -23.63
N VAL A 104 6.12 -21.31 -22.45
CA VAL A 104 7.38 -21.90 -21.99
C VAL A 104 7.16 -23.34 -21.50
N ALA A 105 6.03 -23.62 -20.85
CA ALA A 105 5.66 -24.97 -20.41
C ALA A 105 5.27 -25.92 -21.56
N SER A 106 4.71 -25.41 -22.67
CA SER A 106 4.40 -26.21 -23.86
C SER A 106 5.63 -26.55 -24.70
N SER A 107 6.74 -25.82 -24.54
CA SER A 107 8.05 -26.18 -25.09
C SER A 107 8.81 -27.17 -24.19
N SER A 108 8.09 -28.09 -23.54
CA SER A 108 8.69 -29.32 -23.04
C SER A 108 8.56 -30.38 -24.13
N PRO A 109 9.66 -30.91 -24.71
CA PRO A 109 9.55 -32.05 -25.60
C PRO A 109 9.02 -33.25 -24.79
N SER A 110 7.82 -33.71 -25.13
CA SER A 110 7.25 -34.95 -24.59
C SER A 110 7.90 -36.19 -25.27
N PRO A 111 7.62 -37.43 -24.85
CA PRO A 111 8.53 -38.28 -24.10
C PRO A 111 8.93 -39.54 -24.90
N HIS A 112 10.23 -39.81 -25.02
CA HIS A 112 10.71 -41.15 -25.31
C HIS A 112 11.79 -41.51 -24.29
N VAL A 113 11.39 -42.20 -23.22
CA VAL A 113 11.98 -43.46 -22.72
C VAL A 113 11.20 -43.90 -21.47
N ALA A 114 10.98 -45.20 -21.41
CA ALA A 114 9.99 -45.94 -20.65
C ALA A 114 10.29 -46.15 -19.14
N VAL A 115 9.20 -46.26 -18.38
CA VAL A 115 8.88 -47.25 -17.33
C VAL A 115 9.90 -47.52 -16.21
N TYR A 116 9.48 -47.18 -14.99
CA TYR A 116 9.40 -48.15 -13.89
C TYR A 116 8.03 -48.02 -13.21
N THR A 117 7.26 -49.10 -13.22
CA THR A 117 6.02 -49.29 -12.46
C THR A 117 6.30 -49.83 -11.06
N MET A 118 5.27 -49.74 -10.22
CA MET A 118 5.12 -50.19 -8.82
C MET A 118 5.60 -49.12 -7.81
N ASP A 119 4.83 -48.64 -6.84
CA ASP A 119 3.61 -49.15 -6.22
C ASP A 119 3.00 -48.03 -5.33
N SER A 120 1.66 -47.96 -5.26
CA SER A 120 0.81 -47.39 -4.19
C SER A 120 0.87 -45.88 -3.79
N PRO A 121 -0.29 -45.19 -3.69
CA PRO A 121 -0.48 -43.99 -2.87
C PRO A 121 -0.98 -44.39 -1.46
N PRO A 122 -0.81 -43.54 -0.42
CA PRO A 122 -1.99 -42.76 0.00
C PRO A 122 -1.69 -41.41 0.70
N PHE A 123 -2.77 -40.63 0.81
CA PHE A 123 -3.03 -39.56 1.78
C PHE A 123 -2.89 -38.08 1.34
N PRO A 124 -3.81 -37.22 1.84
CA PRO A 124 -4.62 -36.39 0.97
C PRO A 124 -4.47 -34.90 1.27
N LEU A 125 -5.00 -34.09 0.37
CA LEU A 125 -5.15 -32.65 0.53
C LEU A 125 -6.07 -32.30 1.71
N PRO A 126 -5.75 -31.32 2.57
CA PRO A 126 -6.76 -30.72 3.43
C PRO A 126 -7.60 -29.73 2.62
N GLN A 127 -8.83 -30.14 2.32
CA GLN A 127 -9.93 -29.25 1.97
C GLN A 127 -10.28 -28.41 3.21
N ARG A 128 -10.22 -27.08 3.12
CA ARG A 128 -10.94 -26.20 4.06
C ARG A 128 -12.26 -25.82 3.40
N GLU A 129 -13.29 -26.62 3.65
CA GLU A 129 -14.67 -26.20 3.45
C GLU A 129 -15.08 -25.19 4.52
N MET A 130 -15.85 -24.19 4.08
CA MET A 130 -16.58 -23.26 4.90
C MET A 130 -17.80 -23.96 5.49
N ALA A 131 -17.87 -24.09 6.81
CA ALA A 131 -19.11 -24.42 7.51
C ALA A 131 -19.66 -23.17 8.18
N ALA A 132 -20.74 -22.65 7.60
CA ALA A 132 -21.66 -21.76 8.27
C ALA A 132 -22.32 -22.50 9.45
N ALA A 133 -22.38 -21.85 10.61
CA ALA A 133 -23.22 -22.27 11.73
C ALA A 133 -24.20 -21.14 12.04
N VAL A 134 -25.43 -21.34 11.55
CA VAL A 134 -26.67 -20.74 12.05
C VAL A 134 -27.17 -21.58 13.22
N LYS A 135 -27.79 -20.90 14.21
CA LYS A 135 -28.69 -21.32 15.31
C LYS A 135 -28.15 -20.80 16.65
N THR A 136 -28.91 -20.18 17.53
CA THR A 136 -30.35 -19.84 17.64
C THR A 136 -30.45 -18.78 18.71
#